data_AF-A0A6Y3ANA1-F1
#
_entry.id   AF-A0A6Y3ANA1-F1
#
_cell.length_a   1.000
_cell.length_b   1.000
_cell.length_c   1.000
_cell.angle_alpha   90.00
_cell.angle_beta   90.00
_cell.angle_gamma   90.00
#
_symmetry.space_group_name_H-M   'P 1'
#
loop_
_entity.id
_entity.type
_entity.pdbx_description
1 polymer ?
#
loop_
_entity_poly.entity_id
_entity_poly.type
_entity_poly.pdbx_seq_one_letter_code
_entity_poly.pdbx_strand_id
1 'polypeptide(L)'
;SKIKVEIDSYQQLVEFIKEKVAGLSSYLLIDEEWKFCGMYKISSEFSSDYNFDELHSDEIRIISCDLSFQIQIDYDHNKIECEYIVYK
;
A
#
# COMPACT_ATOMS: atom_id res chain seq x y z
N SER A 1 3.25 12.34 10.65
CA SER A 1 2.12 13.11 10.11
C SER A 1 1.27 12.18 9.26
N LYS A 2 -0.04 12.45 9.15
CA LYS A 2 -0.96 11.66 8.32
C LYS A 2 -1.51 12.56 7.21
N ILE A 3 -1.46 12.09 5.97
CA ILE A 3 -1.84 12.83 4.76
C ILE A 3 -2.78 11.94 3.95
N LYS A 4 -3.98 12.43 3.61
CA LYS A 4 -4.87 11.75 2.65
C LYS A 4 -4.37 12.02 1.24
N VAL A 5 -4.23 10.98 0.43
CA VAL A 5 -3.80 11.08 -0.97
C VAL A 5 -5.03 10.92 -1.84
N GLU A 6 -5.31 11.92 -2.67
CA GLU A 6 -6.38 11.82 -3.66
C GLU A 6 -5.93 10.90 -4.79
N ILE A 7 -6.70 9.83 -5.02
CA ILE A 7 -6.43 8.79 -6.01
C ILE A 7 -7.68 8.66 -6.89
N ASP A 8 -7.55 9.04 -8.15
CA ASP A 8 -8.64 9.00 -9.14
C ASP A 8 -8.60 7.75 -10.02
N SER A 9 -7.48 7.02 -10.00
CA SER A 9 -7.31 5.77 -10.74
C SER A 9 -6.30 4.83 -10.09
N TYR A 10 -6.45 3.55 -10.40
CA TYR A 10 -5.52 2.52 -9.97
C TYR A 10 -4.07 2.78 -10.46
N GLN A 11 -3.90 3.32 -11.67
CA GLN A 11 -2.57 3.66 -12.18
C GLN A 11 -1.87 4.73 -11.30
N GLN A 12 -2.60 5.77 -10.88
CA GLN A 12 -2.05 6.80 -9.99
C GLN A 12 -1.63 6.22 -8.63
N LEU A 13 -2.41 5.27 -8.09
CA LEU A 13 -2.04 4.57 -6.86
C LEU A 13 -0.72 3.83 -7.01
N VAL A 14 -0.56 3.06 -8.09
CA VAL A 14 0.66 2.30 -8.35
C VAL A 14 1.86 3.22 -8.54
N GLU A 15 1.72 4.31 -9.29
CA GLU A 15 2.78 5.30 -9.49
C GLU A 15 3.19 5.94 -8.16
N PHE A 16 2.22 6.32 -7.33
CA PHE A 16 2.47 6.87 -5.99
C PHE A 16 3.23 5.90 -5.09
N ILE A 17 2.79 4.63 -5.03
CA ILE A 17 3.48 3.59 -4.24
C ILE A 17 4.92 3.44 -4.72
N LYS A 18 5.11 3.28 -6.03
CA LYS A 18 6.44 3.12 -6.65
C LYS A 18 7.36 4.30 -6.33
N GLU A 19 6.86 5.53 -6.39
CA GLU A 19 7.62 6.73 -6.03
C GLU A 19 8.10 6.68 -4.58
N LYS A 20 7.21 6.35 -3.63
CA LYS A 20 7.54 6.37 -2.18
C LYS A 20 8.43 5.23 -1.74
N VAL A 21 8.30 4.05 -2.34
CA VAL A 21 9.10 2.88 -1.98
C VAL A 21 10.37 2.75 -2.81
N ALA A 22 10.61 3.62 -3.79
CA ALA A 22 11.76 3.56 -4.68
C ALA A 22 13.08 3.51 -3.90
N GLY A 23 13.86 2.45 -4.12
CA GLY A 23 15.15 2.26 -3.46
C GLY A 23 15.06 1.86 -1.98
N LEU A 24 13.87 1.59 -1.44
CA LEU A 24 13.65 1.21 -0.06
C LEU A 24 13.11 -0.22 0.04
N SER A 25 13.57 -0.94 1.06
CA SER A 25 12.89 -2.19 1.45
C SER A 25 11.64 -1.84 2.24
N SER A 26 10.54 -2.54 1.97
CA SER A 26 9.26 -2.34 2.63
C SER A 26 8.60 -3.67 3.00
N TYR A 27 7.69 -3.64 3.97
CA TYR A 27 6.77 -4.72 4.28
C TYR A 27 5.43 -4.43 3.63
N LEU A 28 4.86 -5.41 2.93
CA LEU A 28 3.49 -5.40 2.44
C LEU A 28 2.65 -6.29 3.35
N LEU A 29 1.67 -5.71 4.02
CA LEU A 29 0.69 -6.40 4.83
C LEU A 29 -0.64 -6.42 4.08
N ILE A 30 -1.31 -7.56 4.14
CA ILE A 30 -2.59 -7.81 3.48
C ILE A 30 -3.59 -8.15 4.58
N ASP A 31 -4.69 -7.42 4.62
CA ASP A 31 -5.79 -7.61 5.56
C ASP A 31 -7.12 -7.77 4.77
N GLU A 32 -7.94 -8.71 5.22
CA GLU A 32 -9.28 -8.97 4.68
C GLU A 32 -10.28 -9.03 5.84
N GLU A 33 -11.38 -8.28 5.79
CA GLU A 33 -12.45 -8.31 6.80
C GLU A 33 -11.91 -8.33 8.25
N TRP A 34 -11.03 -7.38 8.58
CA TRP A 34 -10.42 -7.25 9.92
C TRP A 34 -9.50 -8.41 10.33
N LYS A 35 -9.10 -9.26 9.38
CA LYS A 35 -8.18 -10.38 9.59
C LYS A 35 -6.87 -10.13 8.84
N PHE A 36 -5.77 -10.25 9.57
CA PHE A 36 -4.43 -10.27 8.99
C PHE A 36 -4.22 -11.56 8.17
N CYS A 37 -4.03 -11.40 6.87
CA CYS A 37 -3.89 -12.49 5.90
C CYS A 37 -2.42 -12.81 5.61
N GLY A 38 -1.51 -11.85 5.74
CA GLY A 38 -0.08 -12.12 5.62
C GLY A 38 0.77 -10.87 5.51
N MET A 39 2.09 -11.11 5.54
CA MET A 39 3.09 -10.07 5.36
C MET A 39 4.20 -10.57 4.44
N TYR A 40 4.57 -9.75 3.47
CA TYR A 40 5.68 -9.99 2.56
C TYR A 40 6.74 -8.91 2.74
N LYS A 41 8.02 -9.29 2.75
CA LYS A 41 9.11 -8.32 2.67
C LYS A 41 9.47 -8.09 1.20
N ILE A 42 9.39 -6.85 0.77
CA ILE A 42 9.71 -6.39 -0.57
C ILE A 42 11.09 -5.73 -0.49
N SER A 43 12.09 -6.38 -1.08
CA SER A 43 13.50 -5.93 -1.08
C SER A 43 13.97 -5.38 -2.42
N SER A 44 13.09 -5.34 -3.42
CA SER A 44 13.36 -4.94 -4.81
C SER A 44 12.16 -4.17 -5.40
N GLU A 45 12.24 -3.77 -6.67
CA GLU A 45 11.17 -3.05 -7.37
C GLU A 45 9.79 -3.71 -7.21
N PHE A 46 8.77 -2.88 -7.00
CA PHE A 46 7.38 -3.32 -6.97
C PHE A 46 6.99 -3.80 -8.38
N SER A 47 6.86 -5.12 -8.56
CA SER A 47 6.34 -5.68 -9.81
C SER A 47 4.90 -5.20 -10.00
N SER A 48 4.59 -4.68 -11.19
CA SER A 48 3.24 -4.31 -11.61
C SER A 48 2.33 -5.51 -11.86
N ASP A 49 2.84 -6.73 -11.74
CA ASP A 49 2.08 -7.96 -12.04
C ASP A 49 1.16 -8.39 -10.89
N TYR A 50 1.15 -7.64 -9.78
CA TYR A 50 0.16 -7.88 -8.72
C TYR A 50 -1.21 -7.43 -9.23
N ASN A 51 -2.06 -8.40 -9.56
CA ASN A 51 -3.40 -8.15 -10.05
C ASN A 51 -4.36 -7.91 -8.86
N PHE A 52 -4.55 -6.64 -8.50
CA PHE A 52 -5.47 -6.26 -7.42
C PHE A 52 -6.95 -6.57 -7.76
N ASP A 53 -7.29 -6.75 -9.04
CA ASP A 53 -8.66 -7.09 -9.45
C ASP A 53 -9.02 -8.56 -9.13
N GLU A 54 -8.03 -9.44 -9.01
CA GLU A 54 -8.24 -10.87 -8.69
C GLU A 54 -8.08 -11.19 -7.19
N LEU A 55 -7.38 -10.34 -6.44
CA LEU A 55 -7.09 -10.53 -5.02
C LEU A 55 -7.89 -9.52 -4.18
N HIS A 56 -9.02 -9.97 -3.64
CA HIS A 56 -9.93 -9.18 -2.81
C HIS A 56 -9.35 -8.91 -1.41
N SER A 57 -8.35 -8.04 -1.30
CA SER A 57 -7.95 -7.47 -0.01
C SER A 57 -8.86 -6.29 0.33
N ASP A 58 -9.33 -6.22 1.57
CA ASP A 58 -10.12 -5.08 2.08
C ASP A 58 -9.18 -3.90 2.42
N GLU A 59 -8.03 -4.22 3.05
CA GLU A 59 -7.00 -3.24 3.39
C GLU A 59 -5.59 -3.78 3.05
N ILE A 60 -4.76 -2.93 2.46
CA ILE A 60 -3.34 -3.18 2.24
C ILE A 60 -2.52 -2.10 2.93
N ARG A 61 -1.43 -2.51 3.58
CA ARG A 61 -0.47 -1.59 4.20
C ARG A 61 0.95 -1.84 3.69
N ILE A 62 1.63 -0.78 3.31
CA ILE A 62 3.04 -0.80 2.92
C ILE A 62 3.81 -0.01 3.95
N ILE A 63 4.71 -0.66 4.69
CA ILE A 63 5.47 -0.05 5.79
C ILE A 63 6.95 -0.10 5.41
N SER A 64 7.65 1.04 5.40
CA SER A 64 9.08 1.04 5.11
C SER A 64 9.84 0.25 6.19
N CYS A 65 10.86 -0.51 5.80
CA CYS A 65 11.60 -1.35 6.76
C CYS A 65 12.38 -0.53 7.80
N ASP A 66 12.71 0.73 7.48
CA ASP A 66 13.31 1.68 8.41
C ASP A 66 12.27 2.36 9.32
N LEU A 67 10.98 2.01 9.17
CA LEU A 67 9.85 2.55 9.91
C LEU A 67 9.72 4.07 9.78
N SER A 68 10.23 4.66 8.69
CA SER A 68 10.05 6.08 8.38
C SER A 68 8.64 6.42 7.90
N PHE A 69 7.94 5.49 7.23
CA PHE A 69 6.57 5.72 6.78
C PHE A 69 5.72 4.45 6.63
N GLN A 70 4.42 4.68 6.46
CA GLN A 70 3.41 3.72 6.02
C GLN A 70 2.53 4.34 4.92
N ILE A 71 2.14 3.54 3.93
CA ILE A 71 1.04 3.80 3.01
C ILE A 71 -0.06 2.81 3.38
N GLN A 72 -1.26 3.29 3.66
CA GLN A 72 -2.44 2.48 3.90
C GLN A 72 -3.43 2.68 2.75
N ILE A 73 -3.99 1.59 2.27
CA ILE A 73 -4.91 1.54 1.14
C ILE A 73 -6.11 0.72 1.58
N ASP A 74 -7.29 1.32 1.55
CA ASP A 74 -8.55 0.71 1.94
C ASP A 74 -9.49 0.68 0.73
N TYR A 75 -10.07 -0.49 0.45
CA TYR A 75 -10.87 -0.77 -0.74
C TYR A 75 -12.36 -0.90 -0.39
N ASP A 76 -12.96 0.17 0.14
CA ASP A 76 -14.38 0.21 0.51
C ASP A 76 -15.32 0.54 -0.68
N HIS A 77 -16.23 -0.40 -1.02
CA HIS A 77 -17.40 -0.19 -1.90
C HIS A 77 -17.20 0.77 -3.10
N ASN A 78 -16.25 0.45 -3.99
CA ASN A 78 -15.87 1.21 -5.21
C ASN A 78 -15.07 2.50 -4.99
N LYS A 79 -14.54 2.74 -3.79
CA LYS A 79 -13.59 3.82 -3.53
C LYS A 79 -12.28 3.25 -3.05
N ILE A 80 -11.20 3.88 -3.48
CA ILE A 80 -9.86 3.62 -2.97
C ILE A 80 -9.55 4.77 -2.01
N GLU A 81 -9.43 4.48 -0.73
CA GLU A 81 -8.91 5.44 0.24
C GLU A 81 -7.41 5.19 0.43
N CYS A 82 -6.59 6.20 0.14
CA CYS A 82 -5.15 6.11 0.31
C CYS A 82 -4.67 7.12 1.35
N GLU A 83 -3.92 6.64 2.32
CA GLU A 83 -3.35 7.45 3.41
C GLU A 83 -1.84 7.24 3.49
N TYR A 84 -1.11 8.35 3.51
CA TYR A 84 0.34 8.37 3.70
C TYR A 84 0.69 8.86 5.10
N ILE A 85 1.34 8.01 5.88
CA ILE A 85 1.67 8.24 7.27
C ILE A 85 3.19 8.27 7.41
N VAL A 86 3.75 9.41 7.80
CA VAL A 86 5.18 9.55 8.12
C VAL A 86 5.36 9.43 9.63
N TYR A 87 6.20 8.51 10.08
CA TYR A 87 6.52 8.34 11.50
C TYR A 87 7.63 9.32 11.93
N LYS A 88 7.65 9.70 13.21
CA LYS A 88 8.63 10.63 13.79
C LYS A 88 9.66 9.88 14.61
#